data_AF-A0A7X8XIE4-F1
#
_entry.id   AF-A0A7X8XIE4-F1
#
_cell.length_a   1.000
_cell.length_b   1.000
_cell.length_c   1.000
_cell.angle_alpha   90.00
_cell.angle_beta   90.00
_cell.angle_gamma   90.00
#
_symmetry.space_group_name_H-M   'P 1'
#
loop_
_entity.id
_entity.type
_entity.pdbx_description
1 polymer ?
#
loop_
_entity_poly.entity_id
_entity_poly.type
_entity_poly.pdbx_seq_one_letter_code
_entity_poly.pdbx_strand_id
1 'polypeptide(L)'
;MAAGAASKLEIQLSYGIGMPEPISIFVDTFGTENVELEQIYAAIPMYFDCRPGMITKEFSLLAPTFKYKDLGALGHFGRPDIKTPWEELDKVEDLKKFFAKPLSNE
;
A
#
# COMPACT_ATOMS: atom_id res chain seq x y z
N MET A 1 -1.71 8.39 -5.09
CA MET A 1 -0.66 9.36 -5.48
C MET A 1 0.06 8.96 -6.76
N ALA A 2 1.02 8.03 -6.76
CA ALA A 2 1.82 7.74 -7.97
C ALA A 2 1.03 7.18 -9.18
N ALA A 3 -0.01 6.38 -8.93
CA ALA A 3 -0.91 5.88 -9.98
C ALA A 3 -1.99 6.90 -10.41
N GLY A 4 -1.98 8.12 -9.88
CA GLY A 4 -2.93 9.18 -10.23
C GLY A 4 -4.30 9.11 -9.53
N ALA A 5 -4.58 8.05 -8.77
CA ALA A 5 -5.90 7.86 -8.14
C ALA A 5 -6.34 8.95 -7.15
N ALA A 6 -5.39 9.57 -6.43
CA ALA A 6 -5.64 10.68 -5.51
C ALA A 6 -4.36 11.46 -5.24
N SER A 7 -4.46 12.74 -4.88
CA SER A 7 -3.31 13.60 -4.55
C SER A 7 -2.82 13.44 -3.11
N LYS A 8 -3.72 13.05 -2.19
CA LYS A 8 -3.45 12.65 -0.81
C LYS A 8 -4.24 11.39 -0.51
N LEU A 9 -3.65 10.51 0.30
CA LEU A 9 -4.27 9.25 0.65
C LEU A 9 -3.68 8.75 1.98
N GLU A 10 -4.56 8.38 2.90
CA GLU A 10 -4.24 7.71 4.16
C GLU A 10 -4.89 6.32 4.15
N ILE A 11 -4.17 5.32 4.63
CA ILE A 11 -4.67 3.95 4.82
C ILE A 11 -4.51 3.59 6.28
N GLN A 12 -5.58 3.08 6.86
CA GLN A 12 -5.59 2.51 8.21
C GLN A 12 -5.89 1.01 8.14
N LEU A 13 -5.08 0.23 8.84
CA LEU A 13 -5.23 -1.22 8.98
C LEU A 13 -5.41 -1.55 10.46
N SER A 14 -6.31 -2.49 10.77
CA SER A 14 -6.48 -3.01 12.13
C SER A 14 -6.35 -4.53 12.14
N TYR A 15 -5.78 -5.09 13.21
CA TYR A 15 -5.53 -6.53 13.36
C TYR A 15 -5.95 -7.03 14.73
N GLY A 16 -6.47 -8.25 14.76
CA GLY A 16 -6.69 -9.01 15.99
C GLY A 16 -5.51 -9.94 16.28
N ILE A 17 -5.12 -10.08 17.54
CA ILE A 17 -4.06 -11.03 17.92
C ILE A 17 -4.44 -12.46 17.49
N GLY A 18 -3.55 -13.12 16.75
CA GLY A 18 -3.79 -14.47 16.22
C GLY A 18 -4.67 -14.54 14.97
N MET A 19 -5.14 -13.41 14.43
CA MET A 19 -5.90 -13.36 13.18
C MET A 19 -4.99 -12.93 12.03
N PRO A 20 -4.86 -13.73 10.94
CA PRO A 20 -4.00 -13.36 9.83
C PRO A 20 -4.58 -12.23 8.98
N GLU A 21 -5.91 -12.21 8.79
CA GLU A 21 -6.60 -11.18 8.01
C GLU A 21 -6.77 -9.89 8.83
N PRO A 22 -6.71 -8.70 8.18
CA PRO A 22 -7.06 -7.45 8.84
C PRO A 22 -8.54 -7.47 9.26
N ILE A 23 -8.83 -6.93 10.44
CA ILE A 23 -10.20 -6.72 10.92
C ILE A 23 -10.88 -5.63 10.09
N SER A 24 -10.16 -4.57 9.76
CA SER A 24 -10.64 -3.50 8.90
C SER A 24 -9.52 -2.88 8.07
N ILE A 25 -9.91 -2.37 6.91
CA ILE A 25 -9.12 -1.50 6.04
C ILE A 25 -9.95 -0.24 5.82
N PHE A 26 -9.40 0.92 6.14
CA PHE A 26 -10.04 2.21 5.92
C PHE A 26 -9.15 3.12 5.08
N VAL A 27 -9.76 3.88 4.18
CA VAL A 27 -9.08 4.80 3.26
C VAL A 27 -9.69 6.18 3.35
N ASP A 28 -8.85 7.19 3.52
CA ASP A 28 -9.23 8.60 3.41
C ASP A 28 -8.39 9.28 2.33
N THR A 29 -9.05 9.88 1.34
CA THR A 29 -8.42 10.62 0.24
C THR A 29 -8.44 12.13 0.49
N PHE A 30 -9.05 12.59 1.58
CA PHE A 30 -9.21 13.99 1.93
C PHE A 30 -9.88 14.82 0.83
N GLY A 31 -10.78 14.21 0.04
CA GLY A 31 -11.45 14.84 -1.10
C GLY A 31 -10.54 15.15 -2.28
N THR A 32 -9.45 14.41 -2.44
CA THR A 32 -8.47 14.60 -3.52
C THR A 32 -8.41 13.43 -4.52
N GLU A 33 -9.40 12.55 -4.47
CA GLU A 33 -9.59 11.43 -5.39
C GLU A 33 -9.92 11.93 -6.81
N ASN A 34 -9.33 11.24 -7.80
CA ASN A 34 -9.59 11.45 -9.23
C ASN A 34 -10.32 10.25 -9.85
N VAL A 35 -10.61 9.23 -9.06
CA VAL A 35 -11.36 8.02 -9.40
C VAL A 35 -12.41 7.77 -8.33
N GLU A 36 -13.40 6.92 -8.61
CA GLU A 36 -14.42 6.54 -7.63
C GLU A 36 -13.76 5.92 -6.39
N LEU A 37 -14.22 6.28 -5.20
CA LEU A 37 -13.64 5.79 -3.94
C LEU A 37 -13.71 4.26 -3.87
N GLU A 38 -14.81 3.67 -4.35
CA GLU A 38 -15.03 2.23 -4.43
C GLU A 38 -13.93 1.52 -5.24
N GLN A 39 -13.38 2.17 -6.28
CA GLN A 39 -12.24 1.63 -7.03
C GLN A 39 -10.98 1.58 -6.18
N ILE A 40 -10.74 2.62 -5.39
CA ILE A 40 -9.58 2.67 -4.50
C ILE A 40 -9.70 1.58 -3.43
N TYR A 41 -10.89 1.42 -2.84
CA TYR A 41 -11.17 0.36 -1.88
C TYR A 41 -11.00 -1.04 -2.49
N ALA A 42 -11.49 -1.27 -3.71
CA ALA A 42 -11.37 -2.56 -4.39
C ALA A 42 -9.92 -2.89 -4.80
N ALA A 43 -9.12 -1.88 -5.13
CA ALA A 43 -7.73 -2.08 -5.55
C ALA A 43 -6.84 -2.62 -4.42
N ILE A 44 -7.08 -2.23 -3.17
CA ILE A 44 -6.23 -2.63 -2.04
C ILE A 44 -6.14 -4.16 -1.88
N PRO A 45 -7.24 -4.90 -1.62
CA PRO A 45 -7.16 -6.35 -1.44
C PRO A 45 -6.81 -7.11 -2.73
N MET A 46 -6.97 -6.48 -3.91
CA MET A 46 -6.62 -7.10 -5.19
C MET A 46 -5.12 -7.10 -5.46
N TYR A 47 -4.42 -6.04 -5.06
CA TYR A 47 -2.99 -5.86 -5.35
C TYR A 47 -2.08 -6.02 -4.12
N PHE A 48 -2.63 -5.92 -2.91
CA PHE A 48 -1.89 -5.94 -1.66
C PHE A 48 -2.47 -6.98 -0.70
N ASP A 49 -1.71 -8.04 -0.45
CA ASP A 49 -2.03 -9.02 0.58
C ASP A 49 -1.63 -8.46 1.96
N CYS A 50 -2.61 -7.93 2.68
CA CYS A 50 -2.40 -7.22 3.94
C CYS A 50 -2.22 -8.15 5.15
N ARG A 51 -2.03 -9.47 4.97
CA ARG A 51 -1.75 -10.38 6.07
C ARG A 51 -0.31 -10.17 6.57
N PRO A 52 -0.03 -10.11 7.89
CA PRO A 52 1.33 -9.82 8.38
C PRO A 52 2.42 -10.74 7.84
N GLY A 53 2.13 -12.04 7.67
CA GLY A 53 3.06 -13.00 7.09
C GLY A 53 3.34 -12.74 5.60
N MET A 54 2.34 -12.24 4.86
CA MET A 54 2.48 -11.91 3.45
C MET A 54 3.19 -10.57 3.26
N ILE A 55 2.90 -9.56 4.09
CA ILE A 55 3.67 -8.31 4.14
C ILE A 55 5.16 -8.62 4.39
N THR A 56 5.44 -9.50 5.36
CA THR A 56 6.81 -9.94 5.67
C THR A 56 7.48 -10.61 4.48
N LYS A 57 6.74 -11.41 3.72
CA LYS A 57 7.25 -12.14 2.55
C LYS A 57 7.47 -11.21 1.36
N GLU A 58 6.48 -10.43 0.97
CA GLU A 58 6.53 -9.51 -0.18
C GLU A 58 7.65 -8.49 -0.02
N PHE A 59 7.81 -7.93 1.18
CA PHE A 59 8.91 -7.01 1.47
C PHE A 59 10.21 -7.69 1.91
N SER A 60 10.28 -9.03 1.92
CA SER A 60 11.47 -9.79 2.33
C SER A 60 12.06 -9.35 3.69
N LEU A 61 11.19 -9.07 4.67
CA LEU A 61 11.56 -8.41 5.93
C LEU A 61 12.39 -9.26 6.89
N LEU A 62 12.43 -10.59 6.70
CA LEU A 62 13.25 -11.51 7.51
C LEU A 62 14.73 -11.50 7.10
N ALA A 63 15.01 -11.19 5.84
CA ALA A 63 16.36 -11.09 5.29
C ALA A 63 16.43 -9.92 4.30
N PRO A 64 16.26 -8.67 4.79
CA PRO A 64 16.15 -7.50 3.93
C PRO A 64 17.48 -7.15 3.27
N THR A 65 17.41 -6.51 2.11
CA THR A 65 18.56 -5.95 1.39
C THR A 65 19.13 -4.69 2.04
N PHE A 66 18.35 -4.03 2.91
CA PHE A 66 18.74 -2.87 3.72
C PHE A 66 18.99 -3.25 5.19
N LYS A 67 19.54 -2.33 5.98
CA LYS A 67 19.78 -2.56 7.42
C LYS A 67 18.80 -1.76 8.26
N TYR A 68 18.05 -2.42 9.15
CA TYR A 68 17.09 -1.76 10.05
C TYR A 68 17.70 -0.64 10.90
N LYS A 69 18.96 -0.77 11.32
CA LYS A 69 19.64 0.27 12.11
C LYS A 69 19.73 1.62 11.40
N ASP A 70 19.79 1.61 10.06
CA ASP A 70 19.94 2.83 9.26
C ASP A 70 18.61 3.62 9.23
N LEU A 71 17.50 2.97 9.60
CA LEU A 71 16.17 3.58 9.78
C LEU A 71 15.94 4.15 11.19
N GLY A 72 16.86 3.94 12.13
CA GLY A 72 16.74 4.42 13.52
C GLY A 72 16.88 5.94 13.68
N ALA A 73 17.25 6.64 12.61
CA ALA A 73 17.35 8.09 12.55
C ALA A 73 16.84 8.60 11.19
N LEU A 74 16.39 9.85 11.16
CA LEU A 74 15.89 10.55 9.96
C LEU A 74 14.62 9.94 9.34
N GLY A 75 13.89 9.10 10.10
CA GLY A 75 12.60 8.54 9.69
C GLY A 75 12.68 7.31 8.78
N HIS A 76 11.56 6.58 8.69
CA HIS A 76 11.43 5.30 7.99
C HIS A 76 10.92 5.42 6.53
N PHE A 77 10.34 6.56 6.17
CA PHE A 77 9.64 6.78 4.89
C PHE A 77 10.24 7.95 4.12
N GLY A 78 10.08 7.96 2.80
CA GLY A 78 10.52 9.04 1.91
C GLY A 78 12.03 9.25 1.87
N ARG A 79 12.81 8.19 2.13
CA ARG A 79 14.28 8.24 2.23
C ARG A 79 14.93 7.83 0.91
N PRO A 80 15.55 8.76 0.15
CA PRO A 80 16.18 8.42 -1.13
C PRO A 80 17.54 7.72 -0.97
N ASP A 81 18.16 7.82 0.20
CA ASP A 81 19.48 7.25 0.51
C ASP A 81 19.44 5.77 0.90
N ILE A 82 18.27 5.23 1.24
CA ILE A 82 18.08 3.82 1.61
C ILE A 82 17.00 3.23 0.72
N LYS A 83 17.33 2.13 0.03
CA LYS A 83 16.35 1.39 -0.77
C LYS A 83 15.53 0.46 0.11
N THR A 84 14.33 0.91 0.49
CA THR A 84 13.36 0.12 1.24
C THR A 84 12.26 -0.40 0.32
N PRO A 85 11.83 -1.66 0.47
CA PRO A 85 10.89 -2.30 -0.45
C PRO A 85 9.50 -1.64 -0.47
N TRP A 86 9.08 -0.99 0.61
CA TRP A 86 7.77 -0.30 0.67
C TRP A 86 7.74 1.08 -0.01
N GLU A 87 8.89 1.61 -0.41
CA GLU A 87 8.97 2.85 -1.20
C GLU A 87 9.05 2.57 -2.71
N GLU A 88 9.17 1.31 -3.11
CA GLU A 88 9.21 0.93 -4.51
C GLU A 88 7.84 1.11 -5.17
N LEU A 89 7.84 1.60 -6.41
CA LEU A 89 6.64 1.92 -7.19
C LEU A 89 6.29 0.83 -8.21
N ASP A 90 6.55 -0.42 -7.86
CA ASP A 90 6.41 -1.59 -8.73
C ASP A 90 4.95 -1.87 -9.15
N LYS A 91 3.97 -1.53 -8.31
CA LYS A 91 2.53 -1.69 -8.61
C LYS A 91 1.91 -0.53 -9.38
N VAL A 92 2.63 0.56 -9.65
CA VAL A 92 2.03 1.78 -10.23
C VAL A 92 1.42 1.55 -11.60
N GLU A 93 2.11 0.82 -12.49
CA GLU A 93 1.60 0.58 -13.85
C GLU A 93 0.38 -0.34 -13.87
N ASP A 94 0.34 -1.33 -12.98
CA ASP A 94 -0.82 -2.22 -12.85
C ASP A 94 -2.03 -1.47 -12.27
N LEU A 95 -1.81 -0.64 -11.25
CA LEU A 95 -2.86 0.21 -10.67
C LEU A 95 -3.40 1.24 -11.67
N LYS A 96 -2.54 1.87 -12.49
CA LYS A 96 -3.01 2.76 -13.57
C LYS A 96 -3.93 2.03 -14.55
N LYS A 97 -3.58 0.81 -14.94
CA LYS A 97 -4.43 -0.02 -15.82
C LYS A 97 -5.75 -0.40 -15.17
N PHE A 98 -5.73 -0.67 -13.86
CA PHE A 98 -6.94 -0.97 -13.09
C PHE A 98 -7.89 0.23 -13.08
N PHE A 99 -7.39 1.42 -12.72
CA PHE A 99 -8.19 2.65 -12.64
C PHE A 99 -8.66 3.17 -14.00
N ALA A 100 -7.98 2.84 -15.09
CA ALA A 100 -8.40 3.20 -16.44
C ALA A 100 -9.67 2.47 -16.91
N LYS A 101 -10.07 1.38 -16.24
CA LYS A 101 -11.28 0.63 -16.56
C LYS A 101 -12.41 1.06 -15.63
N PRO A 102 -13.61 1.37 -16.13
CA PRO A 102 -14.77 1.55 -15.27
C PRO A 102 -15.04 0.23 -14.52
N LEU A 103 -15.43 0.30 -13.24
CA LEU A 103 -15.97 -0.87 -12.55
C LEU A 103 -17.20 -1.35 -13.33
N SER A 104 -17.13 -2.55 -13.88
CA SER A 104 -18.31 -3.20 -14.43
C SER A 104 -19.24 -3.51 -13.27
N ASN A 105 -20.39 -2.84 -13.24
CA ASN A 105 -21.50 -3.22 -12.38
C ASN A 105 -22.06 -4.55 -12.91
N GLU A 106 -21.69 -5.66 -12.29
CA GLU A 106 -22.48 -6.90 -12.33
C GLU A 106 -23.43 -6.93 -11.12
#